data_AF-A0A2V2AMZ1-F1
#
_entry.id   AF-A0A2V2AMZ1-F1
#
_cell.length_a   1.000
_cell.length_b   1.000
_cell.length_c   1.000
_cell.angle_alpha   90.00
_cell.angle_beta   90.00
_cell.angle_gamma   90.00
#
_symmetry.space_group_name_H-M   'P 1'
#
loop_
_entity.id
_entity.type
_entity.pdbx_description
1 polymer ?
#
loop_
_entity_poly.entity_id
_entity_poly.type
_entity_poly.pdbx_seq_one_letter_code
_entity_poly.pdbx_strand_id
1 'polypeptide(L)'
;MASNKTIEKNDVRLLGSSSSDDWEAQFEIELSDRDFAVATSKVKVNGRFTASGQRYFYGFNPEDAPNHWVFRLDFGHVNFKPSVDYKVGSGGFSALLIQGGSEMISGGQFVEGTMRLKEVDFEKGIVKGEFINVRTEGGRPDGTEMDPAYARAISFGTKLERVGAQS
;
A
#
# COMPACT_ATOMS: atom_id res chain seq x y z
N MET A 1 -48.18 14.84 14.62
CA MET A 1 -47.62 13.72 13.83
C MET A 1 -46.25 14.15 13.37
N ALA A 2 -45.22 13.44 13.82
CA ALA A 2 -43.84 13.85 13.71
C ALA A 2 -43.30 13.66 12.28
N SER A 3 -42.50 14.63 11.84
CA SER A 3 -41.79 14.65 10.57
C SER A 3 -40.66 13.60 10.59
N ASN A 4 -40.70 12.66 9.64
CA ASN A 4 -39.60 11.73 9.38
C ASN A 4 -38.45 12.52 8.72
N LYS A 5 -37.44 12.88 9.51
CA LYS A 5 -36.15 13.31 8.99
C LYS A 5 -35.32 12.08 8.64
N THR A 6 -35.08 11.90 7.35
CA THR A 6 -34.09 10.99 6.78
C THR A 6 -32.72 11.27 7.41
N ILE A 7 -32.13 10.24 8.03
CA ILE A 7 -30.76 10.28 8.55
C ILE A 7 -29.84 10.09 7.34
N GLU A 8 -29.19 11.17 6.90
CA GLU A 8 -28.08 11.09 5.94
C GLU A 8 -26.93 10.32 6.57
N LYS A 9 -26.37 9.39 5.79
CA LYS A 9 -25.25 8.54 6.20
C LYS A 9 -24.09 9.42 6.65
N ASN A 10 -23.63 9.18 7.87
CA ASN A 10 -22.45 9.78 8.46
C ASN A 10 -21.27 9.71 7.48
N ASP A 11 -20.83 10.89 7.04
CA ASP A 11 -19.47 11.10 6.59
C ASP A 11 -18.54 10.60 7.70
N VAL A 12 -17.84 9.51 7.42
CA VAL A 12 -16.69 9.10 8.21
C VAL A 12 -15.60 10.15 7.97
N ARG A 13 -15.68 11.25 8.72
CA ARG A 13 -14.55 12.15 8.92
C ARG A 13 -13.47 11.33 9.61
N LEU A 14 -12.51 10.86 8.82
CA LEU A 14 -11.23 10.38 9.33
C LEU A 14 -10.60 11.52 10.13
N LEU A 15 -10.73 11.43 11.45
CA LEU A 15 -10.09 12.31 12.40
C LEU A 15 -8.59 12.09 12.31
N GLY A 16 -7.91 13.09 11.76
CA GLY A 16 -6.46 13.14 11.62
C GLY A 16 -6.05 14.48 11.05
N SER A 17 -6.41 15.57 11.74
CA SER A 17 -5.87 16.89 11.46
C SER A 17 -4.41 16.93 11.89
N SER A 18 -3.51 16.66 10.96
CA SER A 18 -2.17 17.25 10.97
C SER A 18 -1.97 17.86 9.59
N SER A 19 -1.27 18.98 9.51
CA SER A 19 -0.89 19.66 8.27
C SER A 19 0.16 18.82 7.51
N SER A 20 -0.16 17.57 7.22
CA SER A 20 0.80 16.58 6.77
C SER A 20 1.15 16.84 5.32
N ASP A 21 2.45 16.90 5.01
CA ASP A 21 3.00 16.69 3.67
C ASP A 21 2.67 15.25 3.20
N ASP A 22 1.39 14.95 3.07
CA ASP A 22 0.85 13.68 2.66
C ASP A 22 0.28 13.86 1.25
N TRP A 23 0.72 13.01 0.34
CA TRP A 23 0.18 12.94 -1.00
C TRP A 23 -0.79 11.78 -1.09
N GLU A 24 -1.85 11.92 -1.87
CA GLU A 24 -2.65 10.75 -2.23
C GLU A 24 -1.77 9.74 -2.95
N ALA A 25 -2.01 8.45 -2.70
CA ALA A 25 -1.31 7.37 -3.36
C ALA A 25 -2.27 6.30 -3.84
N GLN A 26 -1.79 5.47 -4.76
CA GLN A 26 -2.52 4.35 -5.29
C GLN A 26 -1.61 3.17 -5.57
N PHE A 27 -2.17 1.99 -5.35
CA PHE A 27 -1.52 0.72 -5.62
C PHE A 27 -2.46 -0.13 -6.48
N GLU A 28 -1.93 -0.73 -7.53
CA GLU A 28 -2.60 -1.76 -8.32
C GLU A 28 -1.80 -3.05 -8.19
N ILE A 29 -2.45 -4.08 -7.65
CA ILE A 29 -1.85 -5.36 -7.30
C ILE A 29 -2.40 -6.43 -8.23
N GLU A 30 -1.52 -7.09 -8.98
CA GLU A 30 -1.83 -8.26 -9.79
C GLU A 30 -1.52 -9.53 -8.98
N LEU A 31 -2.53 -10.07 -8.30
CA LEU A 31 -2.42 -11.23 -7.43
C LEU A 31 -2.25 -12.52 -8.23
N SER A 32 -1.54 -13.48 -7.66
CA SER A 32 -1.31 -14.81 -8.25
C SER A 32 -1.63 -15.90 -7.23
N ASP A 33 -1.99 -17.11 -7.69
CA ASP A 33 -2.30 -18.25 -6.82
C ASP A 33 -1.04 -18.95 -6.28
N ARG A 34 0.08 -18.89 -7.03
CA ARG A 34 1.41 -19.41 -6.64
C ARG A 34 2.48 -18.98 -7.64
N ASP A 35 3.75 -19.00 -7.23
CA ASP A 35 4.95 -18.96 -8.10
C ASP A 35 4.90 -17.94 -9.26
N PHE A 36 4.29 -16.78 -9.03
CA PHE A 36 4.13 -15.71 -10.01
C PHE A 36 3.44 -16.14 -11.32
N ALA A 37 2.57 -17.15 -11.24
CA ALA A 37 1.70 -17.59 -12.31
C ALA A 37 0.82 -16.44 -12.84
N VAL A 38 0.04 -16.69 -13.91
CA VAL A 38 -0.86 -15.71 -14.51
C VAL A 38 -1.70 -15.04 -13.43
N ALA A 39 -1.82 -13.70 -13.49
CA ALA A 39 -2.57 -12.96 -12.49
C ALA A 39 -4.01 -13.47 -12.41
N THR A 40 -4.42 -13.91 -11.23
CA THR A 40 -5.75 -14.47 -10.98
C THR A 40 -6.78 -13.39 -10.67
N SER A 41 -6.31 -12.26 -10.16
CA SER A 41 -7.15 -11.09 -9.88
C SER A 41 -6.33 -9.80 -9.83
N LYS A 42 -7.05 -8.66 -9.91
CA LYS A 42 -6.49 -7.33 -9.73
C LYS A 42 -7.17 -6.62 -8.58
N VAL A 43 -6.38 -6.02 -7.69
CA VAL A 43 -6.87 -5.23 -6.56
C VAL A 43 -6.33 -3.82 -6.66
N LYS A 44 -7.20 -2.86 -6.38
CA LYS A 44 -6.86 -1.45 -6.33
C LYS A 44 -6.97 -0.96 -4.89
N VAL A 45 -5.88 -0.41 -4.37
CA VAL A 45 -5.78 0.12 -3.02
C VAL A 45 -5.49 1.60 -3.11
N ASN A 46 -6.32 2.42 -2.47
CA ASN A 46 -6.03 3.84 -2.30
C ASN A 46 -5.27 4.04 -0.99
N GLY A 47 -4.41 5.05 -0.94
CA GLY A 47 -3.60 5.29 0.24
C GLY A 47 -3.00 6.68 0.26
N ARG A 48 -1.95 6.83 1.06
CA ARG A 48 -1.16 8.05 1.16
C ARG A 48 0.33 7.76 1.12
N PHE A 49 1.10 8.79 0.81
CA PHE A 49 2.55 8.82 0.90
C PHE A 49 2.95 9.95 1.83
N THR A 50 3.80 9.66 2.81
CA THR A 50 4.40 10.63 3.74
C THR A 50 5.83 10.95 3.27
N ALA A 51 6.17 12.23 3.04
CA ALA A 51 7.59 12.60 2.79
C ALA A 51 8.30 13.15 4.01
N SER A 52 7.56 13.70 4.97
CA SER A 52 8.13 14.23 6.20
C SER A 52 8.43 13.09 7.19
N GLY A 53 9.65 13.06 7.72
CA GLY A 53 10.09 12.01 8.64
C GLY A 53 10.38 10.67 7.95
N GLN A 54 9.73 9.60 8.42
CA GLN A 54 9.87 8.26 7.82
C GLN A 54 9.05 8.23 6.53
N ARG A 55 9.70 7.94 5.40
CA ARG A 55 9.07 7.98 4.08
C ARG A 55 8.34 6.67 3.84
N TYR A 56 7.01 6.68 3.85
CA TYR A 56 6.27 5.46 3.55
C TYR A 56 4.97 5.70 2.81
N PHE A 57 4.65 4.72 1.98
CA PHE A 57 3.34 4.50 1.44
C PHE A 57 2.53 3.63 2.39
N TYR A 58 1.26 3.95 2.56
CA TYR A 58 0.30 3.05 3.19
C TYR A 58 -1.05 3.16 2.51
N GLY A 59 -1.77 2.05 2.37
CA GLY A 59 -3.09 2.04 1.80
C GLY A 59 -3.89 0.81 2.21
N PHE A 60 -5.20 0.97 2.21
CA PHE A 60 -6.16 -0.11 2.42
C PHE A 60 -7.34 0.10 1.49
N ASN A 61 -7.91 -0.98 0.96
CA ASN A 61 -9.22 -0.86 0.30
C ASN A 61 -10.32 -0.82 1.38
N PRO A 62 -11.53 -0.35 1.05
CA PRO A 62 -12.64 -0.29 2.00
C PRO A 62 -12.92 -1.64 2.67
N GLU A 63 -13.33 -1.61 3.94
CA GLU A 63 -13.60 -2.83 4.74
C GLU A 63 -14.71 -3.71 4.15
N ASP A 64 -15.62 -3.14 3.36
CA ASP A 64 -16.69 -3.85 2.66
C ASP A 64 -16.22 -4.51 1.34
N ALA A 65 -14.97 -4.29 0.94
CA ALA A 65 -14.39 -5.02 -0.18
C ALA A 65 -14.17 -6.49 0.23
N PRO A 66 -14.50 -7.47 -0.63
CA PRO A 66 -14.63 -8.89 -0.28
C PRO A 66 -13.36 -9.59 0.25
N ASN A 67 -12.23 -8.89 0.41
CA ASN A 67 -10.96 -9.46 0.85
C ASN A 67 -10.03 -8.45 1.58
N HIS A 68 -10.54 -7.30 2.05
CA HIS A 68 -9.81 -6.18 2.68
C HIS A 68 -8.27 -6.29 2.68
N TRP A 69 -7.61 -5.61 1.75
CA TRP A 69 -6.16 -5.62 1.55
C TRP A 69 -5.50 -4.43 2.21
N VAL A 70 -4.37 -4.68 2.85
CA VAL A 70 -3.46 -3.68 3.40
C VAL A 70 -2.13 -3.75 2.65
N PHE A 71 -1.66 -2.62 2.16
CA PHE A 71 -0.33 -2.47 1.59
C PHE A 71 0.45 -1.37 2.33
N ARG A 72 1.72 -1.65 2.64
CA ARG A 72 2.65 -0.66 3.19
C ARG A 72 4.01 -0.83 2.52
N LEU A 73 4.65 0.28 2.20
CA LEU A 73 6.02 0.33 1.70
C LEU A 73 6.77 1.45 2.42
N ASP A 74 7.78 1.09 3.20
CA ASP A 74 8.67 2.02 3.89
C ASP A 74 10.00 2.13 3.13
N PHE A 75 10.42 3.37 2.87
CA PHE A 75 11.75 3.68 2.37
C PHE A 75 12.64 4.07 3.53
N GLY A 76 13.77 3.39 3.67
CA GLY A 76 14.86 3.82 4.52
C GLY A 76 15.59 5.05 3.95
N HIS A 77 16.56 5.55 4.71
CA HIS A 77 17.38 6.71 4.35
C HIS A 77 18.45 6.37 3.30
N VAL A 78 18.03 5.79 2.17
CA VAL A 78 18.89 5.43 1.04
C VAL A 78 18.57 6.33 -0.15
N ASN A 79 19.59 6.64 -0.95
CA ASN A 79 19.43 7.41 -2.19
C ASN A 79 18.92 6.51 -3.32
N PHE A 80 17.61 6.31 -3.36
CA PHE A 80 16.95 5.56 -4.41
C PHE A 80 17.05 6.28 -5.76
N LYS A 81 17.26 5.52 -6.84
CA LYS A 81 17.41 6.00 -8.21
C LYS A 81 16.38 5.34 -9.13
N PRO A 82 15.80 6.10 -10.08
CA PRO A 82 14.99 5.50 -11.12
C PRO A 82 15.77 4.48 -11.95
N SER A 83 15.07 3.52 -12.56
CA SER A 83 15.62 2.49 -13.45
C SER A 83 16.67 1.56 -12.79
N VAL A 84 16.79 1.58 -11.46
CA VAL A 84 17.59 0.62 -10.69
C VAL A 84 16.66 -0.42 -10.08
N ASP A 85 17.10 -1.68 -10.15
CA ASP A 85 16.42 -2.81 -9.53
C ASP A 85 16.94 -3.01 -8.11
N TYR A 86 16.04 -2.93 -7.13
CA TYR A 86 16.32 -3.16 -5.73
C TYR A 86 15.69 -4.49 -5.30
N LYS A 87 16.50 -5.46 -4.90
CA LYS A 87 15.99 -6.73 -4.38
C LYS A 87 15.48 -6.54 -2.95
N VAL A 88 14.38 -7.23 -2.63
CA VAL A 88 13.92 -7.37 -1.25
C VAL A 88 15.08 -7.92 -0.40
N GLY A 89 15.29 -7.32 0.78
CA GLY A 89 16.40 -7.67 1.68
C GLY A 89 17.74 -6.97 1.41
N SER A 90 17.92 -6.30 0.27
CA SER A 90 19.20 -5.65 -0.08
C SER A 90 19.14 -4.13 -0.25
N GLY A 91 17.96 -3.52 -0.12
CA GLY A 91 17.68 -2.19 -0.69
C GLY A 91 17.36 -1.07 0.29
N GLY A 92 17.41 -1.29 1.60
CA GLY A 92 17.03 -0.27 2.58
C GLY A 92 15.57 0.16 2.46
N PHE A 93 14.68 -0.76 2.08
CA PHE A 93 13.23 -0.60 2.12
C PHE A 93 12.61 -1.83 2.78
N SER A 94 11.39 -1.70 3.28
CA SER A 94 10.56 -2.82 3.73
C SER A 94 9.15 -2.68 3.19
N ALA A 95 8.48 -3.80 2.92
CA ALA A 95 7.13 -3.79 2.40
C ALA A 95 6.28 -4.89 3.03
N LEU A 96 4.97 -4.63 3.09
CA LEU A 96 3.95 -5.48 3.68
C LEU A 96 2.75 -5.56 2.73
N LEU A 97 2.20 -6.76 2.56
CA LEU A 97 0.94 -7.01 1.87
C LEU A 97 0.14 -8.04 2.66
N ILE A 98 -1.06 -7.67 3.13
CA ILE A 98 -1.93 -8.53 3.94
C ILE A 98 -3.34 -8.53 3.35
N GLN A 99 -3.97 -9.70 3.29
CA GLN A 99 -5.38 -9.91 2.96
C GLN A 99 -6.22 -10.11 4.23
N GLY A 100 -7.47 -9.67 4.20
CA GLY A 100 -8.48 -9.98 5.21
C GLY A 100 -8.54 -9.01 6.40
N GLY A 101 -7.84 -7.87 6.36
CA GLY A 101 -7.88 -6.88 7.45
C GLY A 101 -7.58 -7.50 8.82
N SER A 102 -8.56 -7.46 9.73
CA SER A 102 -8.48 -8.06 11.07
C SER A 102 -8.42 -9.60 11.07
N GLU A 103 -8.93 -10.24 10.02
CA GLU A 103 -8.91 -11.71 9.90
C GLU A 103 -7.53 -12.24 9.49
N MET A 104 -6.69 -11.39 8.88
CA MET A 104 -5.32 -11.73 8.46
C MET A 104 -5.26 -13.11 7.77
N ILE A 105 -5.94 -13.20 6.63
CA ILE A 105 -6.16 -14.44 5.88
C ILE A 105 -4.83 -14.93 5.30
N SER A 106 -4.12 -14.05 4.61
CA SER A 106 -2.83 -14.32 3.96
C SER A 106 -1.95 -13.08 3.97
N GLY A 107 -0.65 -13.27 3.75
CA GLY A 107 0.28 -12.18 3.49
C GLY A 107 1.45 -12.11 4.46
N GLY A 108 1.92 -10.88 4.69
CA GLY A 108 3.03 -10.60 5.60
C GLY A 108 4.05 -9.65 4.99
N GLN A 109 5.29 -9.73 5.49
CA GLN A 109 6.41 -8.94 4.98
C GLN A 109 6.92 -9.53 3.68
N PHE A 110 7.43 -8.68 2.80
CA PHE A 110 8.03 -9.14 1.56
C PHE A 110 9.32 -9.87 1.89
N VAL A 111 9.43 -11.10 1.42
CA VAL A 111 10.66 -11.91 1.53
C VAL A 111 11.31 -12.16 0.17
N GLU A 112 10.56 -11.91 -0.90
CA GLU A 112 11.03 -12.03 -2.27
C GLU A 112 10.43 -10.93 -3.13
N GLY A 113 11.17 -10.52 -4.16
CA GLY A 113 10.72 -9.59 -5.18
C GLY A 113 11.77 -8.57 -5.57
N THR A 114 11.44 -7.82 -6.61
CA THR A 114 12.29 -6.74 -7.13
C THR A 114 11.48 -5.47 -7.20
N MET A 115 11.94 -4.41 -6.54
CA MET A 115 11.41 -3.07 -6.71
C MET A 115 12.14 -2.37 -7.85
N ARG A 116 11.39 -1.74 -8.75
CA ARG A 116 11.91 -0.83 -9.77
C ARG A 116 11.20 0.50 -9.65
N LEU A 117 11.97 1.56 -9.44
CA LEU A 117 11.43 2.92 -9.43
C LEU A 117 11.45 3.51 -10.84
N LYS A 118 10.34 4.14 -11.23
CA LYS A 118 10.17 4.83 -12.52
C LYS A 118 10.46 6.32 -12.36
N GLU A 119 9.98 6.92 -11.28
CA GLU A 119 10.21 8.32 -10.93
C GLU A 119 10.37 8.44 -9.40
N VAL A 120 11.34 9.24 -8.95
CA VAL A 120 11.52 9.52 -7.53
C VAL A 120 12.05 10.95 -7.30
N ASP A 121 11.30 11.70 -6.53
CA ASP A 121 11.63 12.99 -5.93
C ASP A 121 10.82 13.09 -4.64
N PHE A 122 11.43 12.65 -3.54
CA PHE A 122 10.77 12.60 -2.24
C PHE A 122 10.38 13.99 -1.72
N GLU A 123 11.14 15.03 -2.05
CA GLU A 123 10.86 16.40 -1.60
C GLU A 123 9.62 16.97 -2.30
N LYS A 124 9.39 16.59 -3.56
CA LYS A 124 8.17 16.94 -4.30
C LYS A 124 7.02 15.95 -4.12
N GLY A 125 7.24 14.89 -3.35
CA GLY A 125 6.29 13.78 -3.18
C GLY A 125 6.00 13.02 -4.48
N ILE A 126 6.95 13.01 -5.42
CA ILE A 126 6.83 12.24 -6.66
C ILE A 126 7.51 10.91 -6.41
N VAL A 127 6.74 9.83 -6.28
CA VAL A 127 7.31 8.49 -6.18
C VAL A 127 6.43 7.57 -6.98
N LYS A 128 7.01 6.90 -7.98
CA LYS A 128 6.32 5.91 -8.82
C LYS A 128 7.23 4.72 -9.06
N GLY A 129 6.68 3.53 -8.99
CA GLY A 129 7.44 2.32 -9.23
C GLY A 129 6.56 1.09 -9.35
N GLU A 130 7.22 -0.05 -9.38
CA GLU A 130 6.59 -1.34 -9.38
C GLU A 130 7.40 -2.34 -8.57
N PHE A 131 6.72 -3.27 -7.92
CA PHE A 131 7.31 -4.55 -7.54
C PHE A 131 7.01 -5.60 -8.58
N ILE A 132 7.96 -6.50 -8.79
CA ILE A 132 7.85 -7.63 -9.70
C ILE A 132 8.13 -8.90 -8.90
N ASN A 133 7.26 -9.90 -9.07
CA ASN A 133 7.36 -11.24 -8.49
C ASN A 133 7.54 -11.21 -6.96
N VAL A 134 6.51 -10.75 -6.25
CA VAL A 134 6.49 -10.62 -4.80
C VAL A 134 5.95 -11.87 -4.14
N ARG A 135 6.67 -12.33 -3.12
CA ARG A 135 6.20 -13.32 -2.16
C ARG A 135 6.32 -12.74 -0.75
N THR A 136 5.30 -12.97 0.06
CA THR A 136 5.31 -12.56 1.47
C THR A 136 5.42 -13.75 2.41
N GLU A 137 5.92 -13.49 3.62
CA GLU A 137 5.85 -14.40 4.76
C GLU A 137 5.51 -13.61 6.02
N GLY A 138 4.83 -14.28 6.96
CA GLY A 138 4.51 -13.69 8.25
C GLY A 138 3.71 -14.64 9.13
N GLY A 139 3.49 -14.19 10.36
CA GLY A 139 2.58 -14.82 11.31
C GLY A 139 1.52 -13.82 11.77
N ARG A 140 0.40 -14.34 12.27
CA ARG A 140 -0.61 -13.53 12.93
C ARG A 140 -0.08 -13.05 14.30
N PRO A 141 -0.61 -11.96 14.87
CA PRO A 141 -0.22 -11.47 16.19
C PRO A 141 -0.40 -12.49 17.32
N ASP A 142 -1.29 -13.47 17.14
CA ASP A 142 -1.51 -14.57 18.07
C ASP A 142 -0.46 -15.70 17.97
N GLY A 143 0.51 -15.57 17.05
CA GLY A 143 1.59 -16.52 16.81
C GLY A 143 1.25 -17.64 15.84
N THR A 144 0.02 -17.68 15.28
CA THR A 144 -0.33 -18.67 14.25
C THR A 144 0.29 -18.34 12.90
N GLU A 145 0.61 -19.38 12.12
CA GLU A 145 1.11 -19.22 10.76
C GLU A 145 0.04 -18.63 9.84
N MET A 146 0.46 -17.75 8.94
CA MET A 146 -0.39 -17.14 7.93
C MET A 146 0.11 -17.56 6.55
N ASP A 147 -0.81 -17.93 5.66
CA ASP A 147 -0.46 -18.32 4.30
C ASP A 147 0.24 -17.16 3.56
N PRO A 148 1.23 -17.44 2.70
CA PRO A 148 1.87 -16.41 1.91
C PRO A 148 0.91 -15.78 0.91
N ALA A 149 1.12 -14.50 0.59
CA ALA A 149 0.50 -13.85 -0.57
C ALA A 149 1.51 -13.75 -1.71
N TYR A 150 1.01 -13.94 -2.93
CA TYR A 150 1.79 -13.81 -4.16
C TYR A 150 1.23 -12.68 -5.02
N ALA A 151 2.12 -11.79 -5.47
CA ALA A 151 1.77 -10.80 -6.47
C ALA A 151 2.78 -10.84 -7.62
N ARG A 152 2.27 -10.99 -8.84
CA ARG A 152 3.09 -10.92 -10.05
C ARG A 152 3.66 -9.52 -10.23
N ALA A 153 2.81 -8.51 -10.02
CA ALA A 153 3.19 -7.11 -10.10
C ALA A 153 2.42 -6.27 -9.06
N ILE A 154 3.08 -5.27 -8.51
CA ILE A 154 2.43 -4.23 -7.68
C ILE A 154 2.90 -2.88 -8.20
N SER A 155 2.06 -2.20 -8.97
CA SER A 155 2.34 -0.82 -9.38
C SER A 155 1.96 0.12 -8.25
N PHE A 156 2.82 1.08 -7.94
CA PHE A 156 2.57 2.08 -6.90
C PHE A 156 2.93 3.47 -7.37
N GLY A 157 2.20 4.47 -6.88
CA GLY A 157 2.64 5.84 -7.02
C GLY A 157 1.79 6.87 -6.30
N THR A 158 2.36 8.05 -6.11
CA THR A 158 1.63 9.23 -5.66
C THR A 158 0.76 9.77 -6.79
N LYS A 159 -0.45 10.22 -6.44
CA LYS A 159 -1.27 11.05 -7.32
C LYS A 159 -0.80 12.49 -7.16
N LEU A 160 -0.79 13.24 -8.25
CA LEU A 160 -0.25 14.62 -8.28
C LEU A 160 -1.07 15.62 -7.47
N GLU A 161 -2.21 15.22 -6.90
CA GLU A 161 -3.05 16.06 -6.06
C GLU A 161 -2.52 16.05 -4.62
N ARG A 162 -1.96 17.19 -4.19
CA ARG A 162 -1.52 17.40 -2.81
C ARG A 162 -2.78 17.51 -1.94
N VAL A 163 -2.90 16.69 -0.90
CA VAL A 163 -4.05 16.73 0.00
C VAL A 163 -3.97 18.02 0.81
N GLY A 164 -4.81 19.02 0.50
CA GLY A 164 -5.02 20.18 1.37
C GLY A 164 -4.27 21.47 1.04
N ALA A 165 -3.87 21.73 -0.21
CA ALA A 165 -3.55 23.10 -0.63
C ALA A 165 -4.86 23.90 -0.78
N GLN A 166 -5.46 24.34 0.33
CA GLN A 166 -6.36 25.48 0.28
C GLN A 166 -5.50 26.73 0.03
N SER A 167 -5.76 27.36 -1.11
CA SER A 167 -5.30 28.69 -1.52
C SER A 167 -5.59 29.77 -0.48
#